data_AF-A0A920TAG6-F1
#
_entry.id   AF-A0A920TAG6-F1
#
_cell.length_a   1.000
_cell.length_b   1.000
_cell.length_c   1.000
_cell.angle_alpha   90.00
_cell.angle_beta   90.00
_cell.angle_gamma   90.00
#
_symmetry.space_group_name_H-M   'P 1'
#
loop_
_entity.id
_entity.type
_entity.pdbx_description
1 polymer ?
#
loop_
_entity_poly.entity_id
_entity_poly.type
_entity_poly.pdbx_seq_one_letter_code
_entity_poly.pdbx_strand_id
1 'polypeptide(L)'
;MTPALAEAREKWESDDRLKRVTLNPWSVVGPFQAEDFETAFKRAFPPEINVDPTATYSRDGKPNSDGKIKWTRSRRLADGRPIPLSPQPNSATYLFRTIESPTSQKLTLALGSDDSLKLWVNGELATEKKVHRGVIPNQDMVEVKLVAGENRILMKIVNGGGASGYYFRAVQPPLPPPVFTALKVTAARRTDQQKQVLDKFFLATTPLLQSIRDQLVTAMDEHSSLWTAADFDDSGWTPGQNGAGYEKGKGYESLISKPFDFLENMHQKNASVLLRFPLKSMIQVPLSARAICCSA
;
A
#
# COMPACT_ATOMS: atom_id res chain seq x y z
N MET A 1 8.19 3.13 28.29
CA MET A 1 8.76 2.30 27.21
C MET A 1 9.94 1.53 27.80
N THR A 2 10.03 0.22 27.64
CA THR A 2 11.19 -0.55 28.15
C THR A 2 12.46 -0.16 27.40
N PRO A 3 13.68 -0.41 27.96
CA PRO A 3 14.93 -0.13 27.25
C PRO A 3 15.00 -0.80 25.87
N ALA A 4 14.57 -2.06 25.77
CA ALA A 4 14.52 -2.80 24.50
C ALA A 4 13.59 -2.15 23.46
N LEU A 5 12.43 -1.63 23.88
CA LEU A 5 11.52 -0.92 22.98
C LEU A 5 12.08 0.44 22.54
N ALA A 6 12.84 1.11 23.42
CA ALA A 6 13.50 2.36 23.07
C ALA A 6 14.61 2.16 22.03
N GLU A 7 15.46 1.14 22.21
CA GLU A 7 16.50 0.80 21.24
C GLU A 7 15.90 0.37 19.89
N ALA A 8 14.89 -0.50 19.92
CA ALA A 8 14.20 -0.92 18.70
C ALA A 8 13.50 0.23 17.99
N ARG A 9 13.00 1.22 18.75
CA ARG A 9 12.41 2.44 18.19
C ARG A 9 13.46 3.28 17.48
N GLU A 10 14.60 3.51 18.11
CA GLU A 10 15.70 4.27 17.50
C GLU A 10 16.17 3.61 16.20
N LYS A 11 16.34 2.28 16.23
CA LYS A 11 16.68 1.49 15.05
C LYS A 11 15.62 1.61 13.95
N TRP A 12 14.34 1.53 14.29
CA TRP A 12 13.24 1.71 13.35
C TRP A 12 13.30 3.10 12.70
N GLU A 13 13.48 4.18 13.46
CA GLU A 13 13.55 5.53 12.90
C GLU A 13 14.79 5.77 12.03
N SER A 14 15.89 5.07 12.30
CA SER A 14 17.12 5.15 11.51
C SER A 14 17.06 4.40 10.18
N ASP A 15 16.01 3.59 9.97
CA ASP A 15 15.87 2.75 8.77
C ASP A 15 15.64 3.62 7.52
N ASP A 16 16.57 3.54 6.58
CA ASP A 16 16.50 4.28 5.31
C ASP A 16 15.24 3.95 4.51
N ARG A 17 14.64 2.76 4.69
CA ARG A 17 13.38 2.39 4.03
C ARG A 17 12.20 3.28 4.45
N LEU A 18 12.29 3.98 5.58
CA LEU A 18 11.31 4.99 6.00
C LEU A 18 11.47 6.30 5.22
N LYS A 19 12.65 6.56 4.65
CA LYS A 19 12.94 7.76 3.85
C LYS A 19 12.44 7.55 2.42
N ARG A 20 11.13 7.69 2.25
CA ARG A 20 10.43 7.40 1.00
C ARG A 20 11.03 8.14 -0.19
N VAL A 21 11.12 7.42 -1.29
CA VAL A 21 11.46 8.00 -2.59
C VAL A 21 10.22 8.63 -3.24
N THR A 22 10.42 9.70 -4.00
CA THR A 22 9.35 10.31 -4.81
C THR A 22 9.46 9.83 -6.25
N LEU A 23 8.33 9.37 -6.79
CA LEU A 23 8.22 8.74 -8.10
C LEU A 23 7.67 9.78 -9.09
N ASN A 24 8.50 10.29 -10.00
CA ASN A 24 8.01 11.21 -11.04
C ASN A 24 7.22 10.46 -12.12
N PRO A 25 6.27 11.12 -12.81
CA PRO A 25 5.45 10.48 -13.83
C PRO A 25 6.28 9.86 -14.97
N TRP A 26 5.81 8.72 -15.47
CA TRP A 26 6.39 8.08 -16.64
C TRP A 26 6.20 8.92 -17.92
N SER A 27 7.24 8.88 -18.75
CA SER A 27 7.20 9.20 -20.17
C SER A 27 7.40 7.91 -20.97
N VAL A 28 6.75 7.78 -22.12
CA VAL A 28 6.87 6.61 -23.00
C VAL A 28 7.23 7.03 -24.42
N VAL A 29 8.04 6.23 -25.10
CA VAL A 29 8.40 6.41 -26.51
C VAL A 29 8.52 5.05 -27.21
N GLY A 30 8.18 5.03 -28.50
CA GLY A 30 8.11 3.81 -29.31
C GLY A 30 6.66 3.48 -29.71
N PRO A 31 6.41 2.26 -30.21
CA PRO A 31 7.39 1.19 -30.39
C PRO A 31 8.37 1.46 -31.55
N PHE A 32 9.65 1.14 -31.34
CA PHE A 32 10.68 1.10 -32.37
C PHE A 32 10.73 -0.29 -33.01
N GLN A 33 10.72 -0.35 -34.33
CA GLN A 33 10.69 -1.58 -35.11
C GLN A 33 12.10 -2.17 -35.27
N ALA A 34 12.18 -3.49 -35.17
CA ALA A 34 13.31 -4.28 -35.64
C ALA A 34 12.84 -5.39 -36.59
N GLU A 35 13.81 -6.08 -37.18
CA GLU A 35 13.65 -7.16 -38.15
C GLU A 35 13.04 -8.40 -37.47
N ASP A 36 13.53 -8.69 -36.26
CA ASP A 36 13.09 -9.82 -35.44
C ASP A 36 13.14 -9.48 -33.95
N PHE A 37 12.56 -10.36 -33.13
CA PHE A 37 12.52 -10.23 -31.68
C PHE A 37 13.92 -10.16 -31.05
N GLU A 38 14.88 -10.90 -31.59
CA GLU A 38 16.24 -10.92 -31.07
C GLU A 38 16.95 -9.59 -31.27
N THR A 39 16.77 -9.01 -32.44
CA THR A 39 17.31 -7.71 -32.80
C THR A 39 16.61 -6.60 -32.03
N ALA A 40 15.29 -6.68 -31.86
CA ALA A 40 14.55 -5.75 -31.00
C ALA A 40 15.09 -5.76 -29.55
N PHE A 41 15.47 -6.93 -29.04
CA PHE A 41 16.04 -7.09 -27.71
C PHE A 41 17.47 -6.54 -27.61
N LYS A 42 18.36 -6.93 -28.53
CA LYS A 42 19.80 -6.61 -28.49
C LYS A 42 20.13 -5.19 -28.94
N ARG A 43 19.42 -4.65 -29.94
CA ARG A 43 19.72 -3.33 -30.52
C ARG A 43 19.50 -2.24 -29.48
N ALA A 44 20.53 -1.42 -29.27
CA ALA A 44 20.42 -0.16 -28.56
C ALA A 44 19.73 0.86 -29.47
N PHE A 45 18.47 1.19 -29.15
CA PHE A 45 17.78 2.31 -29.79
C PHE A 45 18.18 3.63 -29.11
N PRO A 46 17.93 4.80 -29.72
CA PRO A 46 18.43 6.07 -29.18
C PRO A 46 18.14 6.34 -27.69
N PRO A 47 16.97 5.97 -27.13
CA PRO A 47 16.71 6.14 -25.69
C PRO A 47 17.70 5.44 -24.76
N GLU A 48 18.36 4.36 -25.18
CA GLU A 48 19.41 3.68 -24.40
C GLU A 48 20.70 4.51 -24.33
N ILE A 49 20.95 5.36 -25.34
CA ILE A 49 22.15 6.20 -25.42
C ILE A 49 21.89 7.53 -24.70
N ASN A 50 20.80 8.20 -25.05
CA ASN A 50 20.39 9.43 -24.39
C ASN A 50 18.87 9.58 -24.38
N VAL A 51 18.33 9.87 -23.21
CA VAL A 51 16.93 10.26 -23.08
C VAL A 51 16.82 11.76 -23.31
N ASP A 52 16.42 12.12 -24.53
CA ASP A 52 16.03 13.49 -24.89
C ASP A 52 14.49 13.56 -25.05
N PRO A 53 13.77 14.22 -24.12
CA PRO A 53 12.32 14.39 -24.20
C PRO A 53 11.82 15.18 -25.42
N THR A 54 12.69 15.94 -26.08
CA THR A 54 12.34 16.78 -27.24
C THR A 54 12.58 16.09 -28.59
N ALA A 55 13.38 15.02 -28.58
CA ALA A 55 13.72 14.29 -29.78
C ALA A 55 12.49 13.58 -30.39
N THR A 56 12.53 13.51 -31.72
CA THR A 56 11.59 12.71 -32.51
C THR A 56 12.35 11.68 -33.32
N TYR A 57 11.70 10.56 -33.61
CA TYR A 57 12.31 9.39 -34.22
C TYR A 57 11.42 8.79 -35.30
N SER A 58 12.05 8.19 -36.31
CA SER A 58 11.40 7.22 -37.19
C SER A 58 11.20 5.87 -36.51
N ARG A 59 10.39 5.00 -37.13
CA ARG A 59 10.13 3.65 -36.63
C ARG A 59 11.38 2.79 -36.45
N ASP A 60 12.38 2.91 -37.32
CA ASP A 60 13.68 2.22 -37.19
C ASP A 60 14.61 2.87 -36.15
N GLY A 61 14.18 3.94 -35.49
CA GLY A 61 14.91 4.61 -34.42
C GLY A 61 15.95 5.61 -34.91
N LYS A 62 15.86 6.14 -36.12
CA LYS A 62 16.73 7.24 -36.56
C LYS A 62 16.18 8.58 -36.03
N PRO A 63 17.02 9.49 -35.52
CA PRO A 63 16.58 10.82 -35.09
C PRO A 63 16.09 11.68 -36.26
N ASN A 64 15.08 12.53 -36.00
CA ASN A 64 14.66 13.65 -36.86
C ASN A 64 14.21 13.29 -38.30
N SER A 65 13.89 12.03 -38.58
CA SER A 65 13.68 11.53 -39.95
C SER A 65 12.20 11.48 -40.41
N ASP A 66 11.21 11.52 -39.50
CA ASP A 66 9.79 11.62 -39.87
C ASP A 66 8.85 12.27 -38.83
N GLY A 67 9.33 12.55 -37.60
CA GLY A 67 8.55 13.17 -36.53
C GLY A 67 7.49 12.28 -35.85
N LYS A 68 7.39 11.00 -36.19
CA LYS A 68 6.23 10.15 -35.81
C LYS A 68 6.31 9.58 -34.40
N ILE A 69 7.49 9.21 -33.94
CA ILE A 69 7.71 8.66 -32.60
C ILE A 69 8.33 9.74 -31.72
N LYS A 70 7.67 10.08 -30.61
CA LYS A 70 8.15 11.06 -29.63
C LYS A 70 7.76 10.67 -28.23
N TRP A 71 8.46 11.22 -27.25
CA TRP A 71 8.12 11.02 -25.85
C TRP A 71 6.74 11.60 -25.54
N THR A 72 5.92 10.81 -24.85
CA THR A 72 4.63 11.25 -24.36
C THR A 72 4.54 11.00 -22.85
N ARG A 73 4.15 12.02 -22.10
CA ARG A 73 3.82 11.88 -20.68
C ARG A 73 2.34 11.57 -20.56
N SER A 74 1.99 10.62 -19.71
CA SER A 74 0.60 10.30 -19.44
C SER A 74 0.39 9.86 -18.01
N ARG A 75 -0.61 10.45 -17.34
CA ARG A 75 -1.05 10.02 -16.01
C ARG A 75 -1.68 8.63 -16.01
N ARG A 76 -2.00 8.06 -17.18
CA ARG A 76 -2.54 6.69 -17.31
C ARG A 76 -1.49 5.61 -17.05
N LEU A 77 -0.20 5.97 -17.12
CA LEU A 77 0.96 5.12 -16.81
C LEU A 77 1.15 5.02 -15.28
N ALA A 78 0.13 4.54 -14.58
CA ALA A 78 0.14 4.43 -13.12
C ALA A 78 0.88 3.16 -12.67
N ASP A 79 1.61 3.28 -11.56
CA ASP A 79 2.30 2.15 -10.92
C ASP A 79 1.31 1.20 -10.22
N GLY A 80 1.73 -0.04 -9.95
CA GLY A 80 0.99 -0.99 -9.12
C GLY A 80 -0.09 -1.81 -9.83
N ARG A 81 -0.26 -1.65 -11.15
CA ARG A 81 -1.09 -2.53 -12.00
C ARG A 81 -0.45 -2.75 -13.37
N PRO A 82 -0.81 -3.81 -14.12
CA PRO A 82 -0.36 -3.97 -15.49
C PRO A 82 -0.88 -2.83 -16.38
N ILE A 83 0.00 -2.28 -17.20
CA ILE A 83 -0.31 -1.21 -18.15
C ILE A 83 -0.08 -1.75 -19.57
N PRO A 84 -1.12 -1.79 -20.42
CA PRO A 84 -0.94 -2.17 -21.82
C PRO A 84 -0.19 -1.09 -22.59
N LEU A 85 0.64 -1.52 -23.53
CA LEU A 85 1.37 -0.68 -24.49
C LEU A 85 0.79 -0.87 -25.89
N SER A 86 1.13 0.01 -26.83
CA SER A 86 0.73 -0.15 -28.22
C SER A 86 1.47 -1.35 -28.81
N PRO A 87 0.79 -2.45 -29.17
CA PRO A 87 1.46 -3.66 -29.59
C PRO A 87 1.96 -3.52 -31.03
N GLN A 88 3.24 -3.81 -31.24
CA GLN A 88 3.84 -4.08 -32.55
C GLN A 88 4.78 -5.29 -32.43
N PRO A 89 4.78 -6.23 -33.38
CA PRO A 89 5.69 -7.36 -33.36
C PRO A 89 7.13 -6.92 -33.58
N ASN A 90 8.08 -7.67 -33.03
CA ASN A 90 9.52 -7.41 -33.17
C ASN A 90 9.89 -5.96 -32.87
N SER A 91 9.41 -5.43 -31.76
CA SER A 91 9.53 -4.00 -31.45
C SER A 91 9.94 -3.73 -30.01
N ALA A 92 10.47 -2.53 -29.76
CA ALA A 92 10.86 -2.07 -28.43
C ALA A 92 10.14 -0.77 -28.04
N THR A 93 9.52 -0.73 -26.87
CA THR A 93 8.96 0.48 -26.27
C THR A 93 9.75 0.85 -25.03
N TYR A 94 10.08 2.14 -24.87
CA TYR A 94 10.84 2.63 -23.73
C TYR A 94 9.97 3.46 -22.81
N LEU A 95 10.18 3.28 -21.52
CA LEU A 95 9.57 4.04 -20.45
C LEU A 95 10.68 4.71 -19.66
N PHE A 96 10.52 6.00 -19.42
CA PHE A 96 11.49 6.81 -18.68
C PHE A 96 10.81 7.60 -17.59
N ARG A 97 11.49 7.72 -16.46
CA ARG A 97 11.14 8.62 -15.36
C ARG A 97 12.36 8.89 -14.49
N THR A 98 12.18 9.79 -13.54
CA THR A 98 13.13 9.97 -12.45
C THR A 98 12.53 9.54 -11.11
N ILE A 99 13.42 9.17 -10.19
CA ILE A 99 13.11 8.87 -8.80
C ILE A 99 13.96 9.80 -7.94
N GLU A 100 13.32 10.63 -7.13
CA GLU A 100 14.01 11.44 -6.13
C GLU A 100 14.20 10.63 -4.86
N SER A 101 15.46 10.46 -4.45
CA SER A 101 15.82 9.77 -3.23
C SER A 101 16.40 10.74 -2.21
N PRO A 102 15.87 10.80 -0.97
CA PRO A 102 16.40 11.70 0.07
C PRO A 102 17.81 11.32 0.56
N THR A 103 18.24 10.08 0.33
CA THR A 103 19.56 9.55 0.71
C THR A 103 20.00 8.54 -0.34
N SER A 104 21.28 8.16 -0.34
CA SER A 104 21.65 6.91 -1.01
C SER A 104 21.01 5.74 -0.26
N GLN A 105 20.30 4.89 -0.99
CA GLN A 105 19.58 3.75 -0.41
C GLN A 105 19.32 2.67 -1.45
N LYS A 106 19.01 1.46 -0.97
CA LYS A 106 18.51 0.37 -1.80
C LYS A 106 17.00 0.50 -1.96
N LEU A 107 16.49 0.21 -3.16
CA LEU A 107 15.06 0.14 -3.45
C LEU A 107 14.75 -1.16 -4.18
N THR A 108 13.79 -1.92 -3.68
CA THR A 108 13.26 -3.08 -4.42
C THR A 108 12.18 -2.61 -5.40
N LEU A 109 12.33 -3.01 -6.66
CA LEU A 109 11.38 -2.78 -7.74
C LEU A 109 10.71 -4.11 -8.08
N ALA A 110 9.38 -4.13 -8.03
CA ALA A 110 8.58 -5.23 -8.54
C ALA A 110 8.18 -4.92 -9.99
N LEU A 111 8.54 -5.81 -10.91
CA LEU A 111 8.40 -5.62 -12.35
C LEU A 111 7.55 -6.73 -12.99
N GLY A 112 7.11 -6.48 -14.20
CA GLY A 112 6.50 -7.47 -15.11
C GLY A 112 6.52 -6.94 -16.53
N SER A 113 6.47 -7.84 -17.51
CA SER A 113 6.57 -7.45 -18.93
C SER A 113 5.81 -8.38 -19.85
N ASP A 114 5.46 -7.83 -21.01
CA ASP A 114 4.92 -8.53 -22.17
C ASP A 114 5.59 -7.96 -23.44
N ASP A 115 6.61 -8.61 -23.99
CA ASP A 115 7.20 -9.91 -23.61
C ASP A 115 8.40 -9.74 -22.64
N SER A 116 9.49 -9.20 -23.15
CA SER A 116 10.80 -9.11 -22.50
C SER A 116 11.06 -7.74 -21.90
N LEU A 117 12.00 -7.64 -20.96
CA LEU A 117 12.37 -6.36 -20.36
C LEU A 117 13.88 -6.16 -20.22
N LYS A 118 14.29 -4.89 -20.24
CA LYS A 118 15.56 -4.42 -19.69
C LYS A 118 15.31 -3.19 -18.81
N LEU A 119 16.07 -3.04 -17.74
CA LEU A 119 15.97 -1.90 -16.83
C LEU A 119 17.36 -1.33 -16.57
N TRP A 120 17.50 0.00 -16.70
CA TRP A 120 18.68 0.76 -16.33
C TRP A 120 18.35 1.75 -15.21
N VAL A 121 19.31 1.92 -14.31
CA VAL A 121 19.30 2.92 -13.24
C VAL A 121 20.56 3.76 -13.38
N ASN A 122 20.40 5.06 -13.57
CA ASN A 122 21.51 6.01 -13.79
C ASN A 122 22.44 5.61 -14.96
N GLY A 123 21.89 4.95 -15.99
CA GLY A 123 22.65 4.46 -17.14
C GLY A 123 23.29 3.07 -16.96
N GLU A 124 23.28 2.52 -15.76
CA GLU A 124 23.79 1.16 -15.49
C GLU A 124 22.67 0.13 -15.63
N LEU A 125 22.94 -0.98 -16.33
CA LEU A 125 21.98 -2.07 -16.53
C LEU A 125 21.75 -2.79 -15.19
N ALA A 126 20.52 -2.69 -14.67
CA ALA A 126 20.12 -3.33 -13.41
C ALA A 126 19.57 -4.74 -13.61
N THR A 127 18.82 -4.99 -14.70
CA THR A 127 18.32 -6.32 -15.05
C THR A 127 17.97 -6.42 -16.52
N GLU A 128 18.01 -7.63 -17.06
CA GLU A 128 17.40 -7.97 -18.34
C GLU A 128 16.78 -9.37 -18.30
N LYS A 129 15.65 -9.54 -19.00
CA LYS A 129 14.91 -10.79 -19.14
C LYS A 129 14.47 -10.95 -20.58
N LYS A 130 15.15 -11.84 -21.31
CA LYS A 130 14.74 -12.25 -22.66
C LYS A 130 13.86 -13.49 -22.56
N VAL A 131 12.55 -13.31 -22.71
CA VAL A 131 11.50 -14.32 -22.54
C VAL A 131 10.25 -13.90 -23.29
N HIS A 132 9.47 -14.86 -23.80
CA HIS A 132 8.09 -14.64 -24.25
C HIS A 132 7.12 -14.93 -23.11
N ARG A 133 6.29 -13.96 -22.75
CA ARG A 133 5.34 -14.07 -21.63
C ARG A 133 4.34 -12.93 -21.64
N GLY A 134 3.18 -13.16 -21.04
CA GLY A 134 2.28 -12.07 -20.68
C GLY A 134 2.73 -11.30 -19.43
N VAL A 135 2.26 -10.06 -19.31
CA VAL A 135 2.52 -9.20 -18.15
C VAL A 135 1.63 -9.59 -16.98
N ILE A 136 2.23 -9.90 -15.84
CA ILE A 136 1.53 -10.04 -14.56
C ILE A 136 2.27 -9.25 -13.45
N PRO A 137 1.58 -8.85 -12.37
CA PRO A 137 2.23 -8.17 -11.25
C PRO A 137 3.34 -9.00 -10.59
N ASN A 138 4.44 -8.32 -10.21
CA ASN A 138 5.51 -8.87 -9.38
C ASN A 138 6.25 -10.11 -9.94
N GLN A 139 6.34 -10.27 -11.27
CA GLN A 139 7.09 -11.37 -11.90
C GLN A 139 8.57 -11.35 -11.52
N ASP A 140 9.17 -10.16 -11.47
CA ASP A 140 10.58 -9.97 -11.16
C ASP A 140 10.73 -8.99 -10.00
N MET A 141 11.52 -9.36 -8.99
CA MET A 141 11.90 -8.50 -7.88
C MET A 141 13.38 -8.13 -8.04
N VAL A 142 13.67 -6.84 -8.21
CA VAL A 142 15.02 -6.34 -8.49
C VAL A 142 15.39 -5.31 -7.44
N GLU A 143 16.48 -5.55 -6.71
CA GLU A 143 17.06 -4.53 -5.82
C GLU A 143 17.97 -3.62 -6.64
N VAL A 144 17.72 -2.31 -6.58
CA VAL A 144 18.54 -1.29 -7.23
C VAL A 144 19.15 -0.36 -6.19
N LYS A 145 20.33 0.20 -6.51
CA LYS A 145 20.99 1.22 -5.68
C LYS A 145 20.61 2.59 -6.22
N LEU A 146 20.15 3.46 -5.33
CA LEU A 146 19.88 4.87 -5.62
C LEU A 146 20.97 5.74 -4.98
N VAL A 147 21.33 6.82 -5.66
CA VAL A 147 22.10 7.93 -5.08
C VAL A 147 21.14 8.93 -4.43
N ALA A 148 21.64 9.78 -3.53
CA ALA A 148 20.86 10.91 -3.04
C ALA A 148 20.55 11.89 -4.19
N GLY A 149 19.33 12.43 -4.20
CA GLY A 149 18.80 13.27 -5.28
C GLY A 149 18.16 12.47 -6.41
N GLU A 150 18.24 13.01 -7.61
CA GLU A 150 17.57 12.46 -8.79
C GLU A 150 18.26 11.19 -9.29
N ASN A 151 17.46 10.14 -9.56
CA ASN A 151 17.90 8.91 -10.19
C ASN A 151 17.11 8.66 -11.48
N ARG A 152 17.79 8.42 -12.59
CA ARG A 152 17.20 8.18 -13.91
C ARG A 152 16.84 6.70 -14.07
N ILE A 153 15.59 6.41 -14.38
CA ILE A 153 15.10 5.05 -14.61
C ILE A 153 14.66 4.93 -16.07
N LEU A 154 15.28 4.02 -16.80
CA LEU A 154 14.88 3.65 -18.16
C LEU A 154 14.50 2.18 -18.18
N MET A 155 13.34 1.88 -18.74
CA MET A 155 12.86 0.51 -18.93
C MET A 155 12.54 0.30 -20.40
N LYS A 156 13.05 -0.78 -20.96
CA LYS A 156 12.72 -1.25 -22.31
C LYS A 156 11.80 -2.44 -22.19
N ILE A 157 10.70 -2.42 -22.94
CA ILE A 157 9.81 -3.57 -23.13
C ILE A 157 9.96 -3.99 -24.58
N VAL A 158 10.22 -5.27 -24.81
CA VAL A 158 10.41 -5.82 -26.15
C VAL A 158 9.29 -6.80 -26.41
N ASN A 159 8.57 -6.60 -27.51
CA ASN A 159 7.45 -7.44 -27.91
C ASN A 159 7.84 -8.31 -29.10
N GLY A 160 7.66 -9.63 -29.01
CA GLY A 160 7.80 -10.54 -30.14
C GLY A 160 6.56 -10.52 -31.05
N GLY A 161 5.39 -10.32 -30.47
CA GLY A 161 4.10 -10.26 -31.17
C GLY A 161 2.93 -10.42 -30.20
N GLY A 162 1.71 -10.18 -30.68
CA GLY A 162 0.53 -10.22 -29.81
C GLY A 162 0.42 -8.99 -28.91
N ALA A 163 -0.09 -9.18 -27.68
CA ALA A 163 -0.25 -8.10 -26.70
C ALA A 163 1.11 -7.55 -26.25
N SER A 164 1.11 -6.39 -25.59
CA SER A 164 2.31 -5.84 -24.97
C SER A 164 1.95 -4.98 -23.78
N GLY A 165 2.83 -4.91 -22.79
CA GLY A 165 2.57 -4.24 -21.54
C GLY A 165 3.70 -4.35 -20.55
N TYR A 166 3.56 -3.62 -19.45
CA TYR A 166 4.53 -3.64 -18.36
C TYR A 166 3.84 -3.51 -17.00
N TYR A 167 4.56 -3.91 -15.96
CA TYR A 167 4.21 -3.67 -14.58
C TYR A 167 5.41 -3.04 -13.87
N PHE A 168 5.15 -2.05 -13.03
CA PHE A 168 6.15 -1.44 -12.16
C PHE A 168 5.54 -1.09 -10.81
N ARG A 169 6.27 -1.37 -9.73
CA ARG A 169 5.97 -0.89 -8.39
C ARG A 169 7.26 -0.77 -7.59
N ALA A 170 7.50 0.40 -7.01
CA ALA A 170 8.51 0.57 -5.97
C ALA A 170 8.00 0.00 -4.65
N VAL A 171 8.69 -0.99 -4.10
CA VAL A 171 8.34 -1.62 -2.83
C VAL A 171 8.83 -0.71 -1.70
N GLN A 172 7.91 -0.05 -1.02
CA GLN A 172 8.18 0.80 0.14
C GLN A 172 7.27 0.37 1.30
N PRO A 173 7.72 0.50 2.56
CA PRO A 173 6.85 0.27 3.71
C PRO A 173 5.57 1.11 3.60
N PRO A 174 4.39 0.54 3.92
CA PRO A 174 3.17 1.32 3.97
C PRO A 174 3.27 2.30 5.16
N LEU A 175 3.45 3.58 4.86
CA LEU A 175 3.45 4.64 5.87
C LEU A 175 2.17 5.46 5.74
N PRO A 176 1.30 5.46 6.76
CA PRO A 176 0.15 6.35 6.81
C PRO A 176 0.58 7.82 6.65
N PRO A 177 -0.21 8.69 6.00
CA PRO A 177 0.17 10.09 5.77
C PRO A 177 0.63 10.85 7.02
N PRO A 178 0.01 10.67 8.23
CA PRO A 178 0.48 11.32 9.44
C PRO A 178 1.89 10.85 9.87
N VAL A 179 2.19 9.56 9.73
CA VAL A 179 3.50 8.98 10.05
C VAL A 179 4.56 9.52 9.10
N PHE A 180 4.26 9.51 7.80
CA PHE A 180 5.15 10.06 6.79
C PHE A 180 5.44 11.56 7.01
N THR A 181 4.41 12.33 7.37
CA THR A 181 4.55 13.76 7.66
C THR A 181 5.43 14.01 8.89
N ALA A 182 5.24 13.22 9.95
CA ALA A 182 6.05 13.32 11.17
C ALA A 182 7.51 12.92 10.94
N LEU A 183 7.78 11.90 10.11
CA LEU A 183 9.14 11.45 9.76
C LEU A 183 9.93 12.50 8.96
N LYS A 184 9.27 13.38 8.21
CA LYS A 184 9.92 14.50 7.50
C LYS A 184 10.46 15.60 8.43
N VAL A 185 9.95 15.67 9.65
CA VAL A 185 10.42 16.64 10.65
C VAL A 185 11.57 16.01 11.42
N THR A 186 12.70 16.72 11.50
CA THR A 186 13.86 16.30 12.30
C THR A 186 13.44 16.03 13.75
N ALA A 187 13.99 14.98 14.38
CA ALA A 187 13.59 14.56 15.73
C ALA A 187 13.53 15.74 16.75
N ALA A 188 14.52 16.64 16.72
CA ALA A 188 14.60 17.81 17.60
C ALA A 188 13.47 18.86 17.41
N ARG A 189 12.77 18.84 16.27
CA ARG A 189 11.70 19.81 15.92
C ARG A 189 10.30 19.20 15.94
N ARG A 190 10.16 17.92 16.29
CA ARG A 190 8.84 17.25 16.29
C ARG A 190 7.97 17.74 17.44
N THR A 191 6.71 18.02 17.14
CA THR A 191 5.69 18.30 18.16
C THR A 191 5.34 17.04 18.94
N ASP A 192 4.71 17.16 20.11
CA ASP A 192 4.29 16.00 20.89
C ASP A 192 3.24 15.15 20.17
N GLN A 193 2.36 15.78 19.39
CA GLN A 193 1.43 15.08 18.51
C GLN A 193 2.16 14.22 17.46
N GLN A 194 3.23 14.75 16.86
CA GLN A 194 4.03 14.00 15.89
C GLN A 194 4.77 12.83 16.55
N LYS A 195 5.32 13.04 17.76
CA LYS A 195 5.93 11.95 18.54
C LYS A 195 4.92 10.85 18.83
N GLN A 196 3.73 11.19 19.33
CA GLN A 196 2.67 10.22 19.62
C GLN A 196 2.22 9.43 18.38
N VAL A 197 2.13 10.07 17.21
CA VAL A 197 1.81 9.39 15.95
C VAL A 197 2.87 8.34 15.61
N LEU A 198 4.15 8.67 15.73
CA LEU A 198 5.25 7.75 15.48
C LEU A 198 5.30 6.63 16.54
N ASP A 199 5.10 6.96 17.81
CA ASP A 199 5.05 6.00 18.92
C ASP A 199 3.94 4.97 18.71
N LYS A 200 2.72 5.43 18.42
CA LYS A 200 1.57 4.56 18.17
C LYS A 200 1.82 3.65 16.97
N PHE A 201 2.36 4.18 15.88
CA PHE A 201 2.65 3.38 14.69
C PHE A 201 3.75 2.35 14.94
N PHE A 202 4.85 2.74 15.60
CA PHE A 202 5.93 1.83 15.95
C PHE A 202 5.45 0.69 16.85
N LEU A 203 4.71 1.00 17.93
CA LEU A 203 4.19 -0.03 18.84
C LEU A 203 3.20 -0.98 18.14
N ALA A 204 2.42 -0.47 17.19
CA ALA A 204 1.49 -1.28 16.41
C ALA A 204 2.20 -2.23 15.42
N THR A 205 3.41 -1.92 14.97
CA THR A 205 4.08 -2.62 13.87
C THR A 205 5.36 -3.34 14.27
N THR A 206 5.93 -3.03 15.44
CA THR A 206 7.18 -3.64 15.89
C THR A 206 7.02 -5.16 16.10
N PRO A 207 7.95 -5.98 15.58
CA PRO A 207 7.94 -7.43 15.80
C PRO A 207 8.07 -7.81 17.29
N LEU A 208 8.70 -6.96 18.10
CA LEU A 208 8.86 -7.20 19.54
C LEU A 208 7.53 -7.34 20.29
N LEU A 209 6.46 -6.72 19.77
CA LEU A 209 5.13 -6.80 20.36
C LEU A 209 4.20 -7.73 19.59
N GLN A 210 4.69 -8.47 18.59
CA GLN A 210 3.86 -9.37 17.77
C GLN A 210 3.20 -10.44 18.64
N SER A 211 3.98 -11.17 19.44
CA SER A 211 3.44 -12.23 20.30
C SER A 211 2.41 -11.71 21.32
N ILE A 212 2.62 -10.50 21.86
CA ILE A 212 1.66 -9.87 22.79
C ILE A 212 0.37 -9.50 22.04
N ARG A 213 0.47 -8.96 20.83
CA ARG A 213 -0.69 -8.67 19.98
C ARG A 213 -1.45 -9.94 19.63
N ASP A 214 -0.74 -11.02 19.30
CA ASP A 214 -1.36 -12.32 18.97
C ASP A 214 -2.11 -12.88 20.19
N GLN A 215 -1.50 -12.85 21.38
CA GLN A 215 -2.15 -13.24 22.63
C GLN A 215 -3.39 -12.39 22.94
N LEU A 216 -3.32 -11.06 22.71
CA LEU A 216 -4.45 -10.17 22.90
C LEU A 216 -5.61 -10.54 21.96
N VAL A 217 -5.32 -10.81 20.69
CA VAL A 217 -6.32 -11.27 19.72
C VAL A 217 -6.92 -12.60 20.16
N THR A 218 -6.10 -13.58 20.55
CA THR A 218 -6.59 -14.86 21.06
C THR A 218 -7.46 -14.68 22.30
N ALA A 219 -7.05 -13.89 23.28
CA ALA A 219 -7.83 -13.64 24.48
C ALA A 219 -9.15 -12.91 24.18
N MET A 220 -9.13 -11.97 23.24
CA MET A 220 -10.35 -11.28 22.76
C MET A 220 -11.30 -12.25 22.05
N ASP A 221 -10.77 -13.15 21.21
CA ASP A 221 -11.54 -14.16 20.50
C ASP A 221 -12.11 -15.21 21.48
N GLU A 222 -11.31 -15.69 22.43
CA GLU A 222 -11.75 -16.58 23.51
C GLU A 222 -12.87 -15.93 24.31
N HIS A 223 -12.67 -14.70 24.80
CA HIS A 223 -13.70 -13.98 25.54
C HIS A 223 -14.96 -13.78 24.70
N SER A 224 -14.83 -13.40 23.42
CA SER A 224 -15.96 -13.26 22.50
C SER A 224 -16.70 -14.57 22.28
N SER A 225 -15.98 -15.69 22.14
CA SER A 225 -16.58 -17.01 21.94
C SER A 225 -17.33 -17.51 23.17
N LEU A 226 -16.87 -17.17 24.38
CA LEU A 226 -17.50 -17.59 25.63
C LEU A 226 -18.89 -16.99 25.82
N TRP A 227 -19.04 -15.67 25.73
CA TRP A 227 -20.34 -15.02 26.00
C TRP A 227 -21.34 -15.14 24.83
N THR A 228 -20.86 -15.46 23.61
CA THR A 228 -21.71 -15.71 22.44
C THR A 228 -22.08 -17.18 22.24
N ALA A 229 -21.53 -18.10 23.04
CA ALA A 229 -21.87 -19.53 22.99
C ALA A 229 -23.37 -19.76 23.20
N ALA A 230 -23.92 -20.80 22.55
CA ALA A 230 -25.36 -21.10 22.63
C ALA A 230 -25.81 -21.49 24.05
N ASP A 231 -24.93 -22.14 24.80
CA ASP A 231 -25.14 -22.60 26.18
C ASP A 231 -24.66 -21.61 27.25
N PHE A 232 -24.16 -20.43 26.86
CA PHE A 232 -23.76 -19.39 27.81
C PHE A 232 -24.95 -18.99 28.70
N ASP A 233 -24.73 -19.01 30.01
CA ASP A 233 -25.72 -18.56 31.00
C ASP A 233 -25.66 -17.04 31.17
N ASP A 234 -26.59 -16.34 30.53
CA ASP A 234 -26.77 -14.89 30.68
C ASP A 234 -27.82 -14.54 31.74
N SER A 235 -28.21 -15.46 32.63
CA SER A 235 -29.23 -15.20 33.67
C SER A 235 -28.88 -14.06 34.62
N GLY A 236 -27.58 -13.79 34.82
CA GLY A 236 -27.09 -12.65 35.59
C GLY A 236 -27.11 -11.29 34.85
N TRP A 237 -27.45 -11.26 33.56
CA TRP A 237 -27.48 -10.02 32.77
C TRP A 237 -28.83 -9.33 32.90
N THR A 238 -28.84 -8.00 32.81
CA THR A 238 -30.05 -7.18 32.96
C THR A 238 -30.99 -7.43 31.78
N PRO A 239 -32.23 -7.91 31.99
CA PRO A 239 -33.19 -8.07 30.91
C PRO A 239 -33.81 -6.73 30.51
N GLY A 240 -34.01 -6.52 29.21
CA GLY A 240 -34.63 -5.32 28.68
C GLY A 240 -35.26 -5.53 27.31
N GLN A 241 -35.98 -4.50 26.86
CA GLN A 241 -36.66 -4.43 25.58
C GLN A 241 -36.38 -3.09 24.90
N ASN A 242 -36.69 -2.95 23.62
CA ASN A 242 -36.45 -1.74 22.83
C ASN A 242 -34.94 -1.40 22.72
N GLY A 243 -34.58 -0.11 22.72
CA GLY A 243 -33.21 0.36 22.59
C GLY A 243 -32.39 0.26 23.88
N ALA A 244 -31.10 -0.05 23.71
CA ALA A 244 -30.07 0.02 24.74
C ALA A 244 -29.18 1.24 24.49
N GLY A 245 -29.03 2.11 25.49
CA GLY A 245 -28.23 3.32 25.35
C GLY A 245 -28.44 4.27 26.51
N TYR A 246 -28.19 5.56 26.29
CA TYR A 246 -28.55 6.61 27.23
C TYR A 246 -28.86 7.90 26.46
N GLU A 247 -29.70 8.77 27.03
CA GLU A 247 -30.07 10.06 26.46
C GLU A 247 -29.91 11.18 27.50
N LYS A 248 -29.51 12.38 27.05
CA LYS A 248 -29.28 13.57 27.90
C LYS A 248 -30.09 14.79 27.50
N GLY A 249 -30.47 14.86 26.23
CA GLY A 249 -31.34 15.85 25.64
C GLY A 249 -32.78 15.35 25.61
N LYS A 250 -33.45 15.50 24.47
CA LYS A 250 -34.86 15.09 24.28
C LYS A 250 -35.04 14.43 22.91
N GLY A 251 -35.97 13.48 22.82
CA GLY A 251 -36.42 12.84 21.57
C GLY A 251 -36.23 11.33 21.50
N TYR A 252 -35.50 10.71 22.43
CA TYR A 252 -35.19 9.28 22.42
C TYR A 252 -35.54 8.56 23.73
N GLU A 253 -36.08 9.28 24.73
CA GLU A 253 -36.45 8.74 26.04
C GLU A 253 -37.49 7.63 25.93
N SER A 254 -38.37 7.69 24.92
CA SER A 254 -39.37 6.65 24.67
C SER A 254 -38.80 5.41 23.96
N LEU A 255 -37.60 5.50 23.38
CA LEU A 255 -36.96 4.39 22.66
C LEU A 255 -36.04 3.56 23.58
N ILE A 256 -35.58 4.12 24.69
CA ILE A 256 -34.69 3.46 25.65
C ILE A 256 -35.54 2.98 26.82
N SER A 257 -35.57 1.66 27.06
CA SER A 257 -36.27 1.16 28.24
C SER A 257 -35.44 1.39 29.50
N LYS A 258 -36.10 1.62 30.64
CA LYS A 258 -35.43 1.91 31.92
C LYS A 258 -34.34 0.89 32.32
N PRO A 259 -34.52 -0.44 32.13
CA PRO A 259 -33.45 -1.41 32.40
C PRO A 259 -32.25 -1.32 31.45
N PHE A 260 -32.42 -0.67 30.29
CA PHE A 260 -31.44 -0.50 29.22
C PHE A 260 -30.99 0.97 29.09
N ASP A 261 -31.26 1.79 30.11
CA ASP A 261 -30.69 3.11 30.28
C ASP A 261 -29.35 2.99 31.03
N PHE A 262 -28.27 3.19 30.29
CA PHE A 262 -26.89 3.06 30.77
C PHE A 262 -26.24 4.42 31.05
N LEU A 263 -27.03 5.48 31.31
CA LEU A 263 -26.50 6.83 31.54
C LEU A 263 -25.43 6.84 32.63
N GLU A 264 -25.72 6.23 33.78
CA GLU A 264 -24.79 6.19 34.92
C GLU A 264 -23.54 5.35 34.63
N ASN A 265 -23.65 4.34 33.76
CA ASN A 265 -22.56 3.40 33.47
C ASN A 265 -21.63 3.89 32.35
N MET A 266 -22.16 4.60 31.35
CA MET A 266 -21.43 4.93 30.12
C MET A 266 -21.15 6.42 29.94
N HIS A 267 -21.90 7.31 30.59
CA HIS A 267 -21.69 8.75 30.38
C HIS A 267 -20.32 9.20 30.92
N GLN A 268 -19.47 9.77 30.04
CA GLN A 268 -18.10 10.19 30.35
C GLN A 268 -17.20 9.07 30.89
N LYS A 269 -17.57 7.81 30.64
CA LYS A 269 -16.81 6.63 31.04
C LYS A 269 -16.42 5.84 29.79
N ASN A 270 -15.24 5.23 29.80
CA ASN A 270 -14.85 4.28 28.77
C ASN A 270 -15.47 2.92 29.13
N ALA A 271 -16.62 2.62 28.55
CA ALA A 271 -17.40 1.42 28.85
C ALA A 271 -18.02 0.83 27.59
N SER A 272 -18.23 -0.48 27.61
CA SER A 272 -18.87 -1.24 26.53
C SER A 272 -20.15 -1.90 27.07
N VAL A 273 -21.18 -2.01 26.23
CA VAL A 273 -22.38 -2.80 26.52
C VAL A 273 -22.40 -4.01 25.60
N LEU A 274 -22.54 -5.20 26.18
CA LEU A 274 -22.78 -6.44 25.45
C LEU A 274 -24.28 -6.73 25.47
N LEU A 275 -24.85 -7.05 24.32
CA LEU A 275 -26.27 -7.39 24.15
C LEU A 275 -26.41 -8.81 23.62
N ARG A 276 -27.21 -9.64 24.29
CA ARG A 276 -27.52 -11.01 23.85
C ARG A 276 -29.01 -11.12 23.53
N PHE A 277 -29.32 -11.50 22.29
CA PHE A 277 -30.67 -11.71 21.79
C PHE A 277 -30.90 -13.22 21.61
N PRO A 278 -31.72 -13.87 22.45
CA PRO A 278 -32.06 -15.27 22.24
C PRO A 278 -32.99 -15.40 21.03
N LEU A 279 -32.49 -15.99 19.94
CA LEU A 279 -33.31 -16.33 18.77
C LEU A 279 -34.17 -17.57 19.10
N LYS A 280 -35.30 -17.38 19.78
CA LYS A 280 -36.35 -18.40 19.86
C LYS A 280 -37.21 -18.34 18.59
N SER A 281 -37.57 -19.52 18.06
CA SER A 281 -38.33 -19.72 16.82
C SER A 281 -39.43 -18.67 16.61
N MET A 282 -39.46 -18.08 15.42
CA MET A 282 -40.30 -16.95 15.00
C MET A 282 -41.80 -17.19 15.22
N ILE A 283 -42.32 -16.89 16.42
CA ILE A 283 -43.75 -16.65 16.66
C ILE A 283 -43.87 -15.52 17.70
N GLN A 284 -44.17 -14.31 17.20
CA GLN A 284 -44.72 -13.11 17.88
C GLN A 284 -44.44 -12.93 19.39
N VAL A 285 -43.26 -12.42 19.74
CA VAL A 285 -42.98 -11.74 21.02
C VAL A 285 -42.10 -10.51 20.70
N PRO A 286 -42.25 -9.35 21.38
CA PRO A 286 -41.29 -8.26 21.22
C PRO A 286 -39.85 -8.76 21.44
N LEU A 287 -38.92 -8.34 20.58
CA LEU A 287 -37.50 -8.67 20.72
C LEU A 287 -37.04 -8.24 22.12
N SER A 288 -36.72 -9.21 22.96
CA SER A 288 -36.13 -8.98 24.29
C SER A 288 -34.66 -9.39 24.25
N ALA A 289 -33.83 -8.63 24.95
CA ALA A 289 -32.40 -8.90 25.09
C ALA A 289 -32.02 -8.89 26.56
N ARG A 290 -30.82 -9.42 26.82
CA ARG A 290 -30.12 -9.18 28.07
C ARG A 290 -28.86 -8.38 27.81
N ALA A 291 -28.51 -7.52 28.76
CA ALA A 291 -27.39 -6.60 28.66
C ALA A 291 -26.49 -6.65 29.89
N ILE A 292 -25.20 -6.46 29.68
CA ILE A 292 -24.25 -6.16 30.75
C ILE A 292 -23.36 -5.01 30.31
N CYS A 293 -23.10 -4.06 31.22
CA CYS A 293 -22.15 -2.99 30.99
C CYS A 293 -20.80 -3.37 31.62
N CYS A 294 -19.74 -3.31 30.82
CA CYS A 294 -18.37 -3.57 31.23
C CYS A 294 -17.58 -2.25 31.21
N SER A 295 -17.03 -1.85 32.35
CA SER A 295 -16.07 -0.74 32.43
C SER A 295 -14.68 -1.22 31.99
N ALA A 296 -14.01 -0.42 31.16
CA ALA A 296 -12.61 -0.63 30.78
C ALA A 296 -11.64 -0.20 31.88
#